data_AF-A0A4Y2HCE8-F1
#
_entry.id   AF-A0A4Y2HCE8-F1
#
_cell.length_a   1.000
_cell.length_b   1.000
_cell.length_c   1.000
_cell.angle_alpha   90.00
_cell.angle_beta   90.00
_cell.angle_gamma   90.00
#
_symmetry.space_group_name_H-M   'P 1'
#
loop_
_entity.id
_entity.type
_entity.pdbx_description
1 polymer ?
#
loop_
_entity_poly.entity_id
_entity_poly.type
_entity_poly.pdbx_seq_one_letter_code
_entity_poly.pdbx_strand_id
1 'polypeptide(L)'
;MFIDGVAQRIKTDLLKMASPEKKAHCVLDYEMFFSCYVKDVVYQSEVHNVVELKQRIPAAIETVDQDILQRSWMEFEYRLGIIRATKGSYVELY
;
A
#
# COMPACT_ATOMS: atom_id res chain seq x y z
N MET A 1 -0.68 -14.42 13.09
CA MET A 1 -0.11 -15.56 12.32
C MET A 1 -0.05 -15.31 10.81
N PHE A 2 -1.14 -14.95 10.13
CA PHE A 2 -1.09 -14.69 8.67
C PHE A 2 -0.57 -13.27 8.32
N ILE A 3 -1.01 -12.24 9.05
CA ILE A 3 -0.47 -10.86 8.95
C ILE A 3 1.02 -10.83 9.26
N ASP A 4 1.48 -11.60 10.27
CA ASP A 4 2.91 -11.73 10.57
C ASP A 4 3.70 -12.36 9.42
N GLY A 5 3.12 -13.35 8.74
CA GLY A 5 3.73 -13.98 7.56
C GLY A 5 3.89 -13.00 6.40
N VAL A 6 2.86 -12.18 6.15
CA VAL A 6 2.91 -11.11 5.14
C VAL A 6 3.94 -10.06 5.53
N ALA A 7 3.95 -9.61 6.79
CA ALA A 7 4.93 -8.64 7.31
C ALA A 7 6.38 -9.15 7.21
N GLN A 8 6.62 -10.44 7.49
CA GLN A 8 7.95 -11.05 7.35
C GLN A 8 8.39 -11.17 5.89
N ARG A 9 7.45 -11.47 4.99
CA ARG A 9 7.73 -11.52 3.56
C ARG A 9 8.04 -10.13 2.99
N ILE A 10 7.26 -9.12 3.39
CA ILE A 10 7.53 -7.69 3.10
C ILE A 10 8.94 -7.31 3.56
N LYS A 11 9.29 -7.61 4.82
CA LYS A 11 10.62 -7.33 5.36
C LYS A 11 11.73 -8.02 4.57
N THR A 12 11.51 -9.28 4.17
CA THR A 12 12.49 -10.08 3.43
C THR A 12 12.72 -9.52 2.02
N ASP A 13 11.66 -9.14 1.31
CA ASP A 13 11.77 -8.63 -0.06
C ASP A 13 12.32 -7.19 -0.09
N LEU A 14 11.97 -6.36 0.90
CA LEU A 14 12.58 -5.05 1.11
C LEU A 14 14.07 -5.14 1.45
N LEU A 15 14.49 -6.15 2.22
CA LEU A 15 15.91 -6.37 2.55
C LEU A 15 16.72 -6.77 1.31
N LYS A 16 16.15 -7.56 0.39
CA LYS A 16 16.80 -8.05 -0.84
C LYS A 16 16.97 -6.99 -1.94
N MET A 17 16.28 -5.85 -1.87
CA MET A 17 16.48 -4.77 -2.84
C MET A 17 17.87 -4.13 -2.65
N ALA A 18 18.68 -4.10 -3.70
CA ALA A 18 20.11 -3.74 -3.62
C ALA A 18 20.39 -2.22 -3.49
N SER A 19 19.42 -1.35 -3.79
CA SER A 19 19.60 0.12 -3.77
C SER A 19 18.61 0.79 -2.81
N PRO A 20 19.05 1.75 -1.98
CA PRO A 20 18.19 2.55 -1.11
C PRO A 20 17.12 3.35 -1.87
N GLU A 21 17.43 3.81 -3.09
CA GLU A 21 16.55 4.63 -3.92
C GLU A 21 15.36 3.81 -4.44
N LYS A 22 15.63 2.56 -4.84
CA LYS A 22 14.59 1.62 -5.27
C LYS A 22 13.70 1.20 -4.11
N LYS A 23 14.27 1.08 -2.90
CA LYS A 23 13.50 0.84 -1.67
C LYS A 23 12.59 2.03 -1.34
N ALA A 24 13.10 3.26 -1.47
CA ALA A 24 12.32 4.46 -1.19
C ALA A 24 11.12 4.58 -2.14
N HIS A 25 11.31 4.39 -3.45
CA HIS A 25 10.20 4.39 -4.41
C HIS A 25 9.15 3.31 -4.10
N CYS A 26 9.60 2.09 -3.80
CA CYS A 26 8.73 0.98 -3.43
C CYS A 26 7.91 1.24 -2.17
N VAL A 27 8.55 1.78 -1.12
CA VAL A 27 7.88 2.10 0.14
C VAL A 27 6.89 3.24 -0.06
N LEU A 28 7.23 4.26 -0.86
CA LEU A 28 6.34 5.36 -1.18
C LEU A 28 5.10 4.90 -1.97
N ASP A 29 5.27 3.98 -2.93
CA ASP A 29 4.15 3.43 -3.72
C ASP A 29 3.17 2.62 -2.85
N TYR A 30 3.67 1.81 -1.91
CA TYR A 30 2.82 1.02 -1.00
C TYR A 30 2.12 1.91 0.04
N GLU A 31 2.84 2.83 0.66
CA GLU A 31 2.27 3.82 1.58
C GLU A 31 1.21 4.70 0.89
N MET A 32 1.43 5.06 -0.38
CA MET A 32 0.46 5.79 -1.20
C MET A 32 -0.81 4.96 -1.41
N PHE A 33 -0.70 3.69 -1.80
CA PHE A 33 -1.86 2.85 -2.07
C PHE A 33 -2.73 2.65 -0.81
N PHE A 34 -2.11 2.28 0.31
CA PHE A 34 -2.83 2.05 1.56
C PHE A 34 -3.47 3.35 2.09
N SER A 35 -2.74 4.47 2.02
CA SER A 35 -3.27 5.77 2.43
C SER A 35 -4.44 6.22 1.54
N CYS A 36 -4.39 5.98 0.23
CA CYS A 36 -5.50 6.27 -0.69
C CYS A 36 -6.74 5.45 -0.33
N TYR A 37 -6.61 4.13 -0.13
CA TYR A 37 -7.74 3.29 0.27
C TYR A 37 -8.39 3.75 1.58
N VAL A 38 -7.57 3.97 2.62
CA VAL A 38 -8.09 4.43 3.91
C VAL A 38 -8.78 5.78 3.77
N LYS A 39 -8.25 6.70 2.95
CA LYS A 39 -8.92 7.99 2.66
C LYS A 39 -10.26 7.78 1.95
N ASP A 40 -10.34 6.90 0.95
CA ASP A 40 -11.58 6.65 0.21
C ASP A 40 -12.69 6.13 1.14
N VAL A 41 -12.35 5.23 2.08
CA VAL A 41 -13.30 4.73 3.09
C VAL A 41 -13.63 5.80 4.14
N VAL A 42 -12.62 6.52 4.63
CA VAL A 42 -12.80 7.59 5.64
C VAL A 42 -13.61 8.77 5.10
N TYR A 43 -13.62 9.02 3.78
CA TYR A 43 -14.36 10.13 3.16
C TYR A 43 -15.52 9.66 2.27
N GLN A 44 -15.91 8.39 2.34
CA GLN A 44 -17.05 7.84 1.58
C GLN A 44 -18.37 8.59 1.86
N SER A 45 -18.55 9.05 3.10
CA SER A 45 -19.60 9.99 3.51
C SER A 45 -19.00 11.26 4.12
N GLU A 46 -19.77 12.35 4.13
CA GLU A 46 -19.35 13.60 4.78
C GLU A 46 -18.94 13.37 6.24
N VAL A 47 -17.89 14.08 6.67
CA VAL A 47 -17.37 14.06 8.04
C VAL A 47 -17.68 15.40 8.67
N HIS A 48 -18.46 15.41 9.76
CA HIS A 48 -18.97 16.65 10.33
C HIS A 48 -18.08 17.23 11.44
N ASN A 49 -17.20 16.41 12.04
CA ASN A 49 -16.29 16.88 13.09
C ASN A 49 -15.08 15.95 13.28
N VAL A 50 -14.09 16.44 14.04
CA VAL A 50 -12.83 15.72 14.31
C VAL A 50 -13.04 14.46 15.16
N VAL A 51 -14.07 14.39 15.98
CA VAL A 51 -14.37 13.19 16.79
C VAL A 51 -14.83 12.05 15.88
N GLU A 52 -15.73 12.35 14.95
CA GLU A 52 -16.18 11.41 13.92
C GLU A 52 -15.00 10.94 13.06
N LEU A 53 -14.14 11.87 12.62
CA LEU A 53 -12.93 11.52 11.86
C LEU A 53 -12.03 10.53 12.61
N LYS A 54 -11.79 10.79 13.90
CA LYS A 54 -10.98 9.91 14.77
C LYS A 54 -11.58 8.52 14.96
N GLN A 55 -12.90 8.39 14.87
CA GLN A 55 -13.59 7.09 14.94
C GLN A 55 -13.61 6.37 13.60
N ARG A 56 -13.70 7.11 12.49
CA ARG A 56 -13.75 6.53 11.14
C ARG A 56 -12.41 6.00 10.67
N ILE A 57 -11.29 6.59 11.07
CA ILE A 57 -9.95 6.09 10.72
C ILE A 57 -9.73 4.64 11.18
N PRO A 58 -9.91 4.27 12.47
CA PRO A 58 -9.75 2.88 12.89
C PRO A 58 -10.79 1.96 12.26
N ALA A 59 -12.04 2.41 12.09
CA ALA A 59 -13.07 1.63 11.40
C ALA A 59 -12.70 1.33 9.94
N ALA A 60 -12.11 2.30 9.22
CA ALA A 60 -11.62 2.11 7.85
C ALA A 60 -10.37 1.21 7.78
N ILE A 61 -9.56 1.19 8.83
CA ILE A 61 -8.45 0.23 8.93
C ILE A 61 -9.00 -1.18 9.19
N GLU A 62 -10.07 -1.32 9.96
CA GLU A 62 -10.74 -2.61 10.22
C GLU A 62 -11.44 -3.19 8.99
N THR A 63 -11.83 -2.37 8.01
CA THR A 63 -12.38 -2.86 6.72
C THR A 63 -11.30 -3.45 5.81
N VAL A 64 -10.02 -3.27 6.14
CA VAL A 64 -8.91 -3.88 5.40
C VAL A 64 -8.88 -5.37 5.71
N ASP A 65 -9.48 -6.16 4.83
CA ASP A 65 -9.39 -7.60 4.89
C ASP A 65 -8.13 -8.15 4.20
N GLN A 66 -7.92 -9.46 4.36
CA GLN A 66 -6.78 -10.16 3.77
C GLN A 66 -6.78 -10.08 2.23
N ASP A 67 -7.95 -10.08 1.60
CA ASP A 67 -8.07 -10.08 0.14
C ASP A 67 -7.71 -8.70 -0.43
N ILE A 68 -8.01 -7.62 0.28
CA ILE A 68 -7.59 -6.26 -0.06
C ILE A 68 -6.07 -6.16 0.04
N LEU A 69 -5.46 -6.64 1.13
CA LEU A 69 -4.00 -6.65 1.28
C LEU A 69 -3.33 -7.48 0.17
N GLN A 70 -3.87 -8.66 -0.15
CA GLN A 70 -3.30 -9.54 -1.16
C GLN A 70 -3.42 -8.96 -2.58
N ARG A 71 -4.54 -8.32 -2.91
CA ARG A 71 -4.71 -7.61 -4.20
C ARG A 71 -3.77 -6.42 -4.31
N SER A 72 -3.64 -5.63 -3.24
CA SER A 72 -2.72 -4.49 -3.17
C SER A 72 -1.27 -4.94 -3.36
N TRP A 73 -0.91 -6.09 -2.79
CA TRP A 73 0.41 -6.70 -2.96
C TRP A 73 0.68 -7.14 -4.40
N MET A 74 -0.28 -7.79 -5.06
CA MET A 74 -0.14 -8.19 -6.47
C MET A 74 0.03 -6.98 -7.40
N GLU A 75 -0.74 -5.92 -7.18
CA GLU A 75 -0.63 -4.65 -7.92
C GLU A 75 0.77 -4.02 -7.73
N PHE A 76 1.27 -4.04 -6.49
CA PHE A 76 2.61 -3.56 -6.17
C PHE A 76 3.71 -4.38 -6.84
N GLU A 77 3.64 -5.73 -6.78
CA GLU A 77 4.59 -6.62 -7.47
C GLU A 77 4.56 -6.42 -9.00
N TYR A 78 3.37 -6.18 -9.57
CA TYR A 78 3.19 -5.89 -10.99
C TYR A 78 3.89 -4.57 -11.39
N ARG A 79 3.61 -3.48 -10.68
CA ARG A 79 4.25 -2.16 -10.93
C ARG A 79 5.75 -2.21 -10.74
N LEU A 80 6.22 -2.91 -9.71
CA LEU A 80 7.64 -3.15 -9.49
C LEU A 80 8.27 -3.98 -10.63
N GLY A 81 7.54 -4.97 -11.14
CA GLY A 81 7.93 -5.75 -12.32
C GLY A 81 8.11 -4.86 -13.56
N ILE A 82 7.20 -3.93 -13.78
CA ILE A 82 7.28 -2.95 -14.87
C ILE A 82 8.49 -2.05 -14.71
N ILE A 83 8.67 -1.41 -13.54
CA ILE A 83 9.81 -0.53 -13.27
C ILE A 83 11.13 -1.27 -13.49
N ARG A 84 11.22 -2.54 -13.10
CA ARG A 84 12.39 -3.39 -13.34
C ARG A 84 12.60 -3.68 -14.83
N ALA A 85 11.54 -4.01 -15.57
CA ALA A 85 11.59 -4.31 -16.99
C ALA A 85 11.93 -3.06 -17.84
N THR A 86 11.45 -1.89 -17.42
CA THR A 86 11.66 -0.61 -18.09
C THR A 86 12.95 0.09 -17.65
N LYS A 87 13.78 -0.56 -16.82
CA LYS A 87 15.01 0.00 -16.23
C LYS A 87 14.79 1.34 -15.49
N GLY A 88 13.57 1.58 -15.00
CA GLY A 88 13.20 2.84 -14.35
C GLY A 88 12.76 3.95 -15.30
N SER A 89 12.56 3.70 -16.60
CA SER A 89 11.81 4.65 -17.43
C SER A 89 10.34 4.62 -17.01
N TYR A 90 9.83 5.77 -16.57
CA TYR A 90 8.46 5.93 -16.09
C TYR A 90 7.47 5.52 -17.19
N VAL A 91 6.63 4.52 -16.92
CA VAL A 91 5.52 4.15 -17.78
C VAL A 91 4.25 4.44 -17.01
N GLU A 92 3.56 5.50 -17.41
CA GLU A 92 2.20 5.79 -16.96
C GLU A 92 1.28 4.69 -17.48
N LEU A 93 0.74 3.89 -16.56
CA LEU A 93 -0.36 2.98 -16.86
C LEU A 93 -1.66 3.70 -16.48
N TYR A 94 -2.50 3.93 -17.49
CA TYR A 94 -3.86 4.48 -17.38
C TYR A 94 -4.85 3.43 -16.88
#